data_AF-A0A1Q3GEW7-F1
#
_entry.id   AF-A0A1Q3GEW7-F1
#
_cell.length_a   1.000
_cell.length_b   1.000
_cell.length_c   1.000
_cell.angle_alpha   90.00
_cell.angle_beta   90.00
_cell.angle_gamma   90.00
#
_symmetry.space_group_name_H-M   'P 1'
#
loop_
_entity.id
_entity.type
_entity.pdbx_description
1 polymer ?
#
loop_
_entity_poly.entity_id
_entity_poly.type
_entity_poly.pdbx_seq_one_letter_code
_entity_poly.pdbx_strand_id
1 'polypeptide(L)'
;MFIFLGAVCYNCSSPHKKLFQQLASQKDKSKYPNEDSELALLMREMDRDMKAIKKAIVNQQKIPKVLKKFKAIHAATPTETDMKTPQFTTLAELLLTNTKKLYKTSQPQRAYNRMVRNCLACHQSYCPGPVVRIKKLMMSESSQ
;
A
#
# COMPACT_ATOMS: atom_id res chain seq x y z
N MET A 1 1.14 -33.66 -42.53
CA MET A 1 1.96 -32.48 -42.14
C MET A 1 1.09 -31.61 -41.26
N PHE A 2 1.47 -31.46 -39.99
CA PHE A 2 0.86 -30.60 -38.96
C PHE A 2 0.68 -29.15 -39.49
N ILE A 3 -0.26 -28.33 -39.02
CA ILE A 3 -0.20 -27.63 -37.72
C ILE A 3 -1.57 -27.01 -37.43
N PHE A 4 -2.13 -27.31 -36.25
CA PHE A 4 -3.16 -26.52 -35.59
C PHE A 4 -2.60 -25.13 -35.28
N LEU A 5 -3.07 -24.08 -35.98
CA LEU A 5 -2.89 -22.70 -35.50
C LEU A 5 -3.89 -22.45 -34.36
N GLY A 6 -3.55 -22.94 -33.18
CA GLY A 6 -4.17 -22.51 -31.94
C GLY A 6 -3.75 -21.07 -31.65
N ALA A 7 -4.64 -20.11 -31.90
CA ALA A 7 -4.53 -18.77 -31.34
C ALA A 7 -4.74 -18.87 -29.82
N VAL A 8 -3.67 -19.18 -29.08
CA VAL A 8 -3.64 -19.01 -27.64
C VAL A 8 -3.53 -17.51 -27.38
N CYS A 9 -4.69 -16.86 -27.26
CA CYS A 9 -4.78 -15.53 -26.66
C CYS A 9 -4.32 -15.66 -25.20
N TYR A 10 -3.04 -15.41 -24.95
CA TYR A 10 -2.50 -15.27 -23.61
C TYR A 10 -3.28 -14.18 -22.89
N ASN A 11 -4.23 -14.60 -22.05
CA ASN A 11 -4.94 -13.72 -21.14
C ASN A 11 -3.92 -13.24 -20.09
N CYS A 12 -3.13 -12.22 -20.45
CA CYS A 12 -2.15 -11.58 -19.58
C CYS A 12 -2.88 -10.74 -18.54
N SER A 13 -3.54 -11.41 -17.61
CA SER A 13 -4.09 -10.81 -16.40
C SER A 13 -2.96 -10.77 -15.36
N SER A 14 -2.14 -9.73 -15.41
CA SER A 14 -1.15 -9.47 -14.36
C SER A 14 -1.83 -9.52 -12.98
N PRO A 15 -1.25 -10.20 -11.96
CA PRO A 15 -1.83 -10.28 -10.62
C PRO A 15 -2.18 -8.92 -10.01
N HIS A 16 -1.47 -7.85 -10.40
CA HIS A 16 -1.77 -6.49 -9.95
C HIS A 16 -3.04 -5.91 -10.61
N LYS A 17 -3.32 -6.24 -11.88
CA LYS A 17 -4.54 -5.78 -12.58
C LYS A 17 -5.80 -6.28 -11.87
N LYS A 18 -5.82 -7.55 -11.47
CA LYS A 18 -6.95 -8.14 -10.70
C LYS A 18 -7.11 -7.47 -9.33
N LEU A 19 -6.00 -7.13 -8.65
CA LEU A 19 -6.04 -6.40 -7.38
C LEU A 19 -6.70 -5.02 -7.55
N PHE A 20 -6.29 -4.23 -8.55
CA PHE A 20 -6.84 -2.88 -8.73
C PHE A 20 -8.31 -2.89 -9.14
N GLN A 21 -8.74 -3.83 -9.98
CA GLN A 21 -10.16 -4.05 -10.29
C GLN A 21 -10.98 -4.36 -9.03
N GLN A 22 -10.46 -5.22 -8.15
CA GLN A 22 -11.11 -5.53 -6.88
C GLN A 22 -11.18 -4.29 -5.96
N LEU A 23 -10.12 -3.49 -5.88
CA LEU A 23 -10.13 -2.28 -5.06
C LEU A 23 -11.11 -1.24 -5.60
N ALA A 24 -11.25 -1.13 -6.92
CA ALA A 24 -12.21 -0.25 -7.58
C ALA A 24 -13.67 -0.67 -7.29
N SER A 25 -13.98 -1.97 -7.30
CA SER A 25 -15.33 -2.46 -7.01
C SER A 25 -15.72 -2.34 -5.53
N GLN A 26 -14.74 -2.38 -4.62
CA GLN A 26 -14.94 -2.27 -3.16
C GLN A 26 -14.87 -0.82 -2.64
N LYS A 27 -14.73 0.14 -3.54
CA LYS A 27 -14.63 1.56 -3.20
C LYS A 27 -15.97 2.11 -2.69
N ASP A 28 -15.90 2.91 -1.63
CA ASP A 28 -17.03 3.70 -1.15
C ASP A 28 -17.28 4.90 -2.09
N LYS A 29 -18.26 4.73 -2.99
CA LYS A 29 -18.66 5.77 -3.96
C LYS A 29 -19.31 6.99 -3.32
N SER A 30 -19.88 6.86 -2.12
CA SER A 30 -20.47 8.00 -1.40
C SER A 30 -19.38 8.97 -0.93
N LYS A 31 -18.23 8.44 -0.55
CA LYS A 31 -17.08 9.21 -0.05
C LYS A 31 -16.10 9.64 -1.14
N TYR A 32 -16.03 8.88 -2.22
CA TYR A 32 -15.12 9.12 -3.34
C TYR A 32 -15.91 8.99 -4.65
N PRO A 33 -16.68 10.01 -5.06
CA PRO A 33 -17.58 9.89 -6.21
C PRO A 33 -16.84 9.79 -7.56
N ASN A 34 -15.65 10.39 -7.67
CA ASN A 34 -14.87 10.47 -8.91
C ASN A 34 -14.03 9.22 -9.14
N GLU A 35 -13.75 8.87 -10.40
CA GLU A 35 -12.81 7.79 -10.73
C GLU A 35 -11.43 7.99 -10.08
N ASP A 36 -10.82 6.90 -9.65
CA ASP A 36 -9.57 6.91 -8.91
C ASP A 36 -8.48 6.15 -9.65
N SER A 37 -7.25 6.68 -9.60
CA SER A 37 -6.08 5.96 -10.09
C SER A 37 -5.82 4.68 -9.28
N GLU A 38 -5.13 3.73 -9.90
CA GLU A 38 -4.71 2.48 -9.23
C GLU A 38 -3.92 2.77 -7.95
N LEU A 39 -3.08 3.81 -7.98
CA LEU A 39 -2.31 4.25 -6.82
C LEU A 39 -3.21 4.82 -5.72
N ALA A 40 -4.21 5.65 -6.06
CA ALA A 40 -5.15 6.19 -5.09
C ALA A 40 -5.96 5.07 -4.40
N LEU A 41 -6.39 4.07 -5.17
CA LEU A 41 -7.05 2.87 -4.65
C LEU A 41 -6.14 2.10 -3.70
N LEU A 42 -4.88 1.88 -4.08
CA LEU A 42 -3.89 1.22 -3.25
C LEU A 42 -3.60 1.99 -1.95
N MET A 43 -3.48 3.32 -2.00
CA MET A 43 -3.22 4.14 -0.81
C MET A 43 -4.35 4.07 0.22
N ARG A 44 -5.61 4.02 -0.25
CA ARG A 44 -6.75 3.80 0.65
C ARG A 44 -6.73 2.41 1.29
N GLU A 45 -6.34 1.40 0.53
CA GLU A 45 -6.15 0.05 1.07
C GLU A 45 -5.01 0.01 2.09
N MET A 46 -3.89 0.68 1.83
CA MET A 46 -2.77 0.81 2.77
C MET A 46 -3.19 1.51 4.06
N ASP A 47 -4.04 2.55 4.01
CA ASP A 47 -4.58 3.19 5.21
C ASP A 47 -5.45 2.23 6.05
N ARG A 48 -6.31 1.42 5.39
CA ARG A 48 -7.08 0.38 6.07
C ARG A 48 -6.19 -0.68 6.71
N ASP A 49 -5.20 -1.15 5.97
CA ASP A 49 -4.20 -2.11 6.44
C ASP A 49 -3.40 -1.58 7.64
N MET A 50 -2.96 -0.32 7.60
CA MET A 50 -2.24 0.30 8.70
C MET A 50 -3.08 0.45 9.96
N LYS A 51 -4.40 0.69 9.84
CA LYS A 51 -5.32 0.67 10.98
C LYS A 51 -5.50 -0.73 11.54
N ALA A 52 -5.63 -1.74 10.67
CA ALA A 52 -5.74 -3.14 11.08
C ALA A 52 -4.46 -3.62 11.79
N ILE A 53 -3.29 -3.24 11.29
CA ILE A 53 -2.00 -3.51 11.95
C ILE A 53 -1.94 -2.84 13.32
N LYS A 54 -2.28 -1.55 13.42
CA LYS A 54 -2.31 -0.84 14.72
C LYS A 54 -3.20 -1.57 15.73
N LYS A 55 -4.41 -1.93 15.31
CA LYS A 55 -5.36 -2.70 16.15
C LYS A 55 -4.76 -4.03 16.59
N ALA A 56 -4.13 -4.77 15.68
CA ALA A 56 -3.50 -6.05 16.01
C ALA A 56 -2.35 -5.87 17.02
N ILE A 57 -1.52 -4.84 16.88
CA ILE A 57 -0.42 -4.55 17.82
C ILE A 57 -0.97 -4.21 19.21
N VAL A 58 -1.95 -3.31 19.29
CA VAL A 58 -2.57 -2.89 20.57
C VAL A 58 -3.20 -4.08 21.28
N ASN A 59 -3.87 -4.96 20.53
CA ASN A 59 -4.57 -6.11 21.09
C ASN A 59 -3.66 -7.36 21.26
N GLN A 60 -2.35 -7.24 21.01
CA GLN A 60 -1.40 -8.36 21.03
C GLN A 60 -1.82 -9.55 20.14
N GLN A 61 -2.45 -9.24 19.00
CA GLN A 61 -2.93 -10.21 18.01
C GLN A 61 -1.93 -10.40 16.86
N LYS A 62 -2.14 -11.48 16.10
CA LYS A 62 -1.35 -11.76 14.89
C LYS A 62 -1.43 -10.60 13.90
N ILE A 63 -0.27 -10.05 13.53
CA ILE A 63 -0.16 -8.95 12.55
C ILE A 63 -0.63 -9.44 11.16
N PRO A 64 -1.57 -8.73 10.50
CA PRO A 64 -2.01 -9.03 9.14
C PRO A 64 -0.86 -9.03 8.13
N LYS A 65 -0.88 -9.95 7.16
CA LYS A 65 0.14 -10.04 6.11
C LYS A 65 -0.25 -9.18 4.91
N VAL A 66 0.27 -7.95 4.86
CA VAL A 66 -0.08 -6.94 3.86
C VAL A 66 0.97 -6.78 2.74
N LEU A 67 2.14 -7.41 2.91
CA LEU A 67 3.29 -7.21 2.02
C LEU A 67 2.99 -7.50 0.54
N LYS A 68 2.19 -8.52 0.25
CA LYS A 68 1.80 -8.86 -1.13
C LYS A 68 1.03 -7.71 -1.79
N LYS A 69 0.09 -7.09 -1.08
CA LYS A 69 -0.66 -5.93 -1.56
C LYS A 69 0.26 -4.72 -1.70
N PHE A 70 1.13 -4.48 -0.71
CA PHE A 70 2.00 -3.30 -0.72
C PHE A 70 2.99 -3.30 -1.89
N LYS A 71 3.45 -4.47 -2.35
CA LYS A 71 4.30 -4.60 -3.54
C LYS A 71 3.67 -4.04 -4.82
N ALA A 72 2.35 -3.94 -4.88
CA ALA A 72 1.64 -3.37 -6.02
C ALA A 72 1.94 -1.87 -6.23
N ILE A 73 2.57 -1.19 -5.26
CA ILE A 73 2.95 0.23 -5.37
C ILE A 73 3.83 0.52 -6.59
N HIS A 74 4.69 -0.42 -7.00
CA HIS A 74 5.54 -0.26 -8.18
C HIS A 74 4.74 -0.36 -9.48
N ALA A 75 3.67 -1.17 -9.48
CA ALA A 75 2.84 -1.38 -10.65
C ALA A 75 1.70 -0.36 -10.78
N ALA A 76 1.22 0.19 -9.67
CA ALA A 76 0.09 1.09 -9.63
C ALA A 76 0.32 2.33 -10.49
N THR A 77 -0.63 2.64 -11.37
CA THR A 77 -0.66 3.88 -12.15
C THR A 77 -1.07 5.05 -11.22
N PRO A 78 -0.26 6.12 -11.12
CA PRO A 78 -0.60 7.33 -10.36
C PRO A 78 -1.64 8.17 -11.10
N THR A 79 -2.22 9.16 -10.41
CA THR A 79 -3.06 10.18 -11.06
C THR A 79 -2.20 11.11 -11.91
N GLU A 80 -1.10 11.61 -11.34
CA GLU A 80 -0.11 12.44 -12.03
C GLU A 80 0.99 11.56 -12.62
N THR A 81 1.22 11.66 -13.92
CA THR A 81 2.10 10.74 -14.67
C THR A 81 3.59 10.90 -14.34
N ASP A 82 4.00 12.05 -13.83
CA ASP A 82 5.38 12.39 -13.45
C ASP A 82 5.74 11.97 -12.02
N MET A 83 4.79 11.44 -11.24
CA MET A 83 4.99 11.07 -9.83
C MET A 83 6.02 9.94 -9.61
N LYS A 84 6.21 9.04 -10.58
CA LYS A 84 7.11 7.88 -10.47
C LYS A 84 8.58 8.25 -10.66
N THR A 85 9.09 9.16 -9.84
CA THR A 85 10.49 9.58 -9.82
C THR A 85 11.39 8.52 -9.14
N PRO A 86 12.73 8.65 -9.22
CA PRO A 86 13.64 7.83 -8.43
C PRO A 86 13.37 7.90 -6.92
N GLN A 87 13.06 9.10 -6.39
CA GLN A 87 12.74 9.28 -4.97
C GLN A 87 11.46 8.53 -4.58
N PHE A 88 10.42 8.51 -5.45
CA PHE A 88 9.21 7.71 -5.21
C PHE A 88 9.57 6.23 -5.07
N THR A 89 10.40 5.72 -5.98
CA THR A 89 10.84 4.33 -6.00
C THR A 89 11.61 3.97 -4.72
N THR A 90 12.54 4.83 -4.28
CA THR A 90 13.28 4.62 -3.01
C THR A 90 12.35 4.57 -1.80
N LEU A 91 11.36 5.47 -1.72
CA LEU A 91 10.41 5.50 -0.60
C LEU A 91 9.46 4.29 -0.60
N ALA A 92 9.07 3.83 -1.79
CA ALA A 92 8.31 2.61 -1.98
C ALA A 92 9.10 1.38 -1.52
N GLU A 93 10.39 1.26 -1.88
CA GLU A 93 11.26 0.18 -1.41
C GLU A 93 11.48 0.20 0.10
N LEU A 94 11.64 1.40 0.66
CA LEU A 94 11.74 1.59 2.11
C LEU A 94 10.45 1.14 2.82
N LEU A 95 9.29 1.35 2.21
CA LEU A 95 7.99 0.88 2.73
C LEU A 95 7.95 -0.64 2.79
N LEU A 96 8.36 -1.30 1.71
CA LEU A 96 8.41 -2.77 1.64
C LEU A 96 9.42 -3.35 2.64
N THR A 97 10.58 -2.70 2.79
CA THR A 97 11.61 -3.08 3.75
C THR A 97 11.10 -2.96 5.19
N ASN A 98 10.47 -1.84 5.54
CA ASN A 98 9.90 -1.65 6.87
C ASN A 98 8.73 -2.60 7.14
N THR A 99 7.89 -2.89 6.15
CA THR A 99 6.84 -3.92 6.24
C THR A 99 7.43 -5.31 6.55
N LYS A 100 8.55 -5.68 5.91
CA LYS A 100 9.23 -6.95 6.21
C LYS A 100 9.79 -6.98 7.63
N LYS A 101 10.40 -5.88 8.09
CA LYS A 101 10.95 -5.75 9.45
C LYS A 101 9.86 -5.87 10.52
N LEU A 102 8.66 -5.33 10.27
CA LEU A 102 7.52 -5.44 11.18
C LEU A 102 7.15 -6.90 11.51
N TYR A 103 7.33 -7.84 10.58
CA TYR A 103 6.99 -9.24 10.83
C TYR A 103 8.01 -10.02 11.65
N LYS A 104 9.21 -9.47 11.87
CA LYS A 104 10.34 -10.17 12.51
C LYS A 104 10.78 -9.52 13.82
N THR A 105 10.23 -8.36 14.15
CA THR A 105 10.68 -7.56 15.30
C THR A 105 10.04 -8.07 16.60
N SER A 106 10.77 -7.97 17.70
CA SER A 106 10.22 -8.05 19.05
C SER A 106 9.53 -6.75 19.48
N GLN A 107 9.60 -5.71 18.64
CA GLN A 107 9.20 -4.34 18.95
C GLN A 107 8.22 -3.79 17.91
N PRO A 108 7.01 -4.38 17.82
CA PRO A 108 6.08 -4.11 16.73
C PRO A 108 5.63 -2.66 16.70
N GLN A 109 5.44 -2.01 17.85
CA GLN A 109 5.08 -0.59 17.92
C GLN A 109 6.16 0.33 17.32
N ARG A 110 7.44 0.13 17.67
CA ARG A 110 8.55 0.91 17.10
C ARG A 110 8.66 0.69 15.59
N ALA A 111 8.48 -0.55 15.12
CA ALA A 111 8.47 -0.86 13.68
C ALA A 111 7.27 -0.26 12.95
N TYR A 112 6.09 -0.26 13.56
CA TYR A 112 4.89 0.38 13.03
C TYR A 112 5.07 1.90 12.88
N ASN A 113 5.58 2.57 13.91
CA ASN A 113 5.87 4.00 13.84
C ASN A 113 6.92 4.32 12.77
N ARG A 114 7.89 3.44 12.50
CA ARG A 114 8.80 3.57 11.35
C ARG A 114 8.06 3.51 10.01
N MET A 115 7.07 2.62 9.86
CA MET A 115 6.23 2.60 8.66
C MET A 115 5.40 3.88 8.52
N VAL A 116 4.78 4.37 9.59
CA VAL A 116 4.02 5.64 9.57
C VAL A 116 4.91 6.82 9.16
N ARG A 117 6.13 6.91 9.70
CA ARG A 117 7.12 7.93 9.28
C ARG A 117 7.49 7.82 7.80
N ASN A 118 7.62 6.61 7.27
CA ASN A 118 7.87 6.42 5.84
C ASN A 118 6.67 6.87 4.98
N CYS A 119 5.44 6.60 5.43
CA CYS A 119 4.24 7.14 4.78
C CYS A 119 4.28 8.67 4.77
N LEU A 120 4.63 9.31 5.90
CA LEU A 120 4.74 10.76 5.98
C LEU A 120 5.79 11.33 5.03
N ALA A 121 6.96 10.71 4.93
CA ALA A 121 8.02 11.14 4.02
C ALA A 121 7.55 11.13 2.55
N CYS A 122 6.86 10.07 2.12
CA CYS A 122 6.28 10.01 0.77
C CYS A 122 5.18 11.05 0.56
N HIS A 123 4.25 11.18 1.52
CA HIS A 123 3.15 12.12 1.37
C HIS A 123 3.56 13.59 1.46
N GLN A 124 4.65 13.91 2.16
CA GLN A 124 5.21 15.27 2.16
C GLN A 124 5.76 15.68 0.79
N SER A 125 6.31 14.73 0.03
CA SER A 125 6.88 15.02 -1.29
C SER A 125 5.86 15.01 -2.43
N TYR A 126 4.87 14.09 -2.39
CA TYR A 126 4.01 13.83 -3.57
C TYR A 126 2.54 14.21 -3.38
N CYS A 127 1.97 13.90 -2.22
CA CYS A 127 0.53 14.06 -1.98
C CYS A 127 0.29 14.50 -0.52
N PRO A 128 0.31 15.81 -0.21
CA PRO A 128 0.28 16.30 1.18
C PRO A 128 -1.10 16.18 1.84
N GLY A 129 -2.18 16.04 1.07
CA GLY A 129 -3.57 15.97 1.58
C GLY A 129 -3.79 15.03 2.79
N PRO A 130 -3.36 13.76 2.75
CA PRO A 130 -3.56 12.82 3.86
C PRO A 130 -2.58 12.98 5.04
N VAL A 131 -1.59 13.88 5.01
CA VAL A 131 -0.54 13.99 6.05
C VAL A 131 -1.12 14.10 7.46
N VAL A 132 -2.14 14.95 7.66
CA VAL A 132 -2.79 15.12 8.98
C VAL A 132 -3.41 13.81 9.48
N ARG A 133 -4.03 13.02 8.58
CA ARG A 133 -4.62 11.73 8.92
C ARG A 133 -3.54 10.69 9.23
N ILE A 134 -2.47 10.65 8.45
CA ILE A 134 -1.35 9.72 8.64
C ILE A 134 -0.66 9.98 9.99
N LYS A 135 -0.48 11.25 10.40
CA LYS A 135 0.07 11.59 11.72
C LYS A 135 -0.73 10.94 12.87
N LYS A 136 -2.07 10.86 12.75
CA LYS A 136 -2.94 10.23 13.76
C LYS A 136 -2.78 8.70 13.85
N LEU A 137 -2.10 8.07 12.88
CA LEU A 137 -1.78 6.65 12.97
C LEU A 137 -0.69 6.37 13.99
N MET A 138 0.22 7.31 14.28
CA MET A 138 1.29 7.13 15.26
C MET A 138 0.77 6.55 16.59
N MET A 139 1.53 5.62 17.15
CA MET A 139 1.30 5.07 18.48
C MET A 139 2.17 5.84 19.48
N SER A 140 1.62 6.25 20.61
CA SER A 140 2.37 6.89 21.69
C SER A 140 3.48 5.95 22.14
N GLU A 141 4.75 6.38 22.03
CA GLU A 141 5.87 5.62 22.58
C GLU A 141 5.72 5.61 24.10
N SER A 142 5.22 4.49 24.66
CA SER A 142 5.30 4.27 26.10
C SER A 142 6.77 4.07 26.40
N SER A 143 7.32 4.91 27.27
CA SER A 143 8.67 4.81 27.80
C SER A 143 8.87 3.40 28.38
N GLN A 144 9.49 2.52 27.61
CA GLN A 144 10.01 1.23 28.04
C GLN A 144 11.47 1.15 27.61
#